data_AF-A0A968F4I4-F1
#
_entry.id   AF-A0A968F4I4-F1
#
_cell.length_a   1.000
_cell.length_b   1.000
_cell.length_c   1.000
_cell.angle_alpha   90.00
_cell.angle_beta   90.00
_cell.angle_gamma   90.00
#
_symmetry.space_group_name_H-M   'P 1'
#
loop_
_entity.id
_entity.type
_entity.pdbx_description
1 polymer ?
#
loop_
_entity_poly.entity_id
_entity_poly.type
_entity_poly.pdbx_seq_one_letter_code
_entity_poly.pdbx_strand_id
1 'polypeptide(L)'
;MKSILSILAIAVVIVFLSWNMLAGDQEEMVKHPEVDFSLSCKECHKEMTPEVYQDWKSSKHGLMNYGCYMCHGDGQEEFYPSPGSERCVGCHSPQEVDFAKVPVGNCYDCHKGHTLKFHQ
;
A
#
# COMPACT_ATOMS: atom_id res chain seq x y z
N MET A 1 -3.94 -52.99 -18.63
CA MET A 1 -4.09 -51.78 -19.48
C MET A 1 -5.20 -50.85 -18.98
N LYS A 2 -6.45 -51.32 -18.84
CA LYS A 2 -7.57 -50.48 -18.34
C LYS A 2 -7.33 -49.87 -16.94
N SER A 3 -6.79 -50.66 -16.02
CA SER A 3 -6.45 -50.21 -14.65
C SER A 3 -5.34 -49.15 -14.60
N ILE A 4 -4.33 -49.25 -15.46
CA ILE A 4 -3.25 -48.25 -15.56
C ILE A 4 -3.79 -46.95 -16.16
N LEU A 5 -4.68 -47.04 -17.14
CA LEU A 5 -5.34 -45.89 -17.76
C LEU A 5 -6.23 -45.15 -16.74
N SER A 6 -6.95 -45.88 -15.87
CA SER A 6 -7.76 -45.29 -14.80
C SER A 6 -6.91 -44.61 -13.72
N ILE A 7 -5.77 -45.19 -13.34
CA ILE A 7 -4.85 -44.58 -12.35
C ILE A 7 -4.23 -43.30 -12.91
N LEU A 8 -3.81 -43.31 -14.18
CA LEU A 8 -3.28 -42.12 -14.85
C LEU A 8 -4.34 -41.01 -14.96
N ALA A 9 -5.58 -41.36 -15.29
CA ALA A 9 -6.68 -40.39 -15.34
C ALA A 9 -6.95 -39.73 -13.97
N ILE A 10 -6.94 -40.52 -12.89
CA ILE A 10 -7.13 -40.01 -11.53
C ILE A 10 -5.96 -39.12 -11.11
N ALA A 11 -4.72 -39.50 -11.43
CA ALA A 11 -3.53 -38.69 -11.14
C ALA A 11 -3.57 -37.34 -11.87
N VAL A 12 -3.99 -37.31 -13.14
CA VAL A 12 -4.15 -36.06 -13.91
C VAL A 12 -5.21 -35.16 -13.29
N VAL A 13 -6.35 -35.71 -12.86
CA VAL A 13 -7.43 -34.95 -12.20
C VAL A 13 -6.95 -34.38 -10.86
N ILE A 14 -6.21 -35.15 -10.06
CA ILE A 14 -5.65 -34.68 -8.79
C ILE A 14 -4.64 -33.54 -9.02
N VAL A 15 -3.75 -33.69 -10.00
CA VAL A 15 -2.79 -32.62 -10.37
C VAL A 15 -3.53 -31.36 -10.81
N PHE A 16 -4.57 -31.48 -11.64
CA PHE A 16 -5.37 -30.35 -12.10
C PHE A 16 -6.12 -29.65 -10.95
N LEU A 17 -6.68 -30.42 -10.01
CA LEU A 17 -7.34 -29.89 -8.81
C LEU A 17 -6.35 -29.19 -7.87
N SER A 18 -5.16 -29.77 -7.68
CA SER A 18 -4.11 -29.14 -6.87
C SER A 18 -3.54 -27.86 -7.49
N TRP A 19 -3.50 -27.75 -8.82
CA TRP A 19 -3.08 -26.52 -9.52
C TRP A 19 -4.05 -25.37 -9.27
N ASN A 20 -5.36 -25.65 -9.25
CA ASN A 20 -6.39 -24.65 -8.96
C ASN A 20 -6.37 -24.19 -7.50
N MET A 21 -5.91 -25.03 -6.55
CA MET A 21 -5.78 -24.63 -5.15
C MET A 21 -4.54 -23.77 -4.86
N LEU A 22 -3.51 -23.83 -5.71
CA LEU A 22 -2.27 -23.04 -5.58
C LEU A 22 -2.28 -21.73 -6.37
N ALA A 23 -3.22 -21.57 -7.30
CA ALA A 23 -3.52 -20.29 -7.91
C ALA A 23 -4.27 -19.42 -6.88
N GLY A 24 -3.54 -18.95 -5.87
CA GLY A 24 -4.06 -17.99 -4.89
C GLY A 24 -4.62 -16.76 -5.61
N ASP A 25 -5.78 -16.31 -5.18
CA ASP A 25 -6.42 -15.08 -5.65
C ASP A 25 -5.37 -13.96 -5.65
N GLN A 26 -5.07 -13.42 -6.83
CA GLN A 26 -4.24 -12.23 -6.95
C GLN A 26 -5.06 -11.09 -6.32
N GLU A 27 -4.69 -10.65 -5.11
CA GLU A 27 -5.30 -9.45 -4.52
C GLU A 27 -5.14 -8.31 -5.52
N GLU A 28 -6.27 -7.82 -6.02
CA GLU A 28 -6.30 -6.73 -6.97
C GLU A 28 -5.79 -5.47 -6.27
N MET A 29 -4.56 -5.03 -6.61
CA MET A 29 -3.98 -3.82 -6.01
C MET A 29 -4.90 -2.64 -6.25
N VAL A 30 -5.25 -1.92 -5.17
CA VAL A 30 -6.06 -0.71 -5.25
C VAL A 30 -5.31 0.32 -6.08
N LYS A 31 -5.82 0.62 -7.26
CA LYS A 31 -5.24 1.62 -8.16
C LYS A 31 -5.79 3.00 -7.86
N HIS A 32 -4.98 4.03 -8.12
CA HIS A 32 -5.48 5.39 -8.20
C HIS A 32 -6.44 5.49 -9.42
N PRO A 33 -7.50 6.32 -9.36
CA PRO A 33 -8.33 6.58 -10.53
C PRO A 33 -7.50 7.07 -11.73
N GLU A 34 -7.90 6.69 -12.93
CA GLU A 34 -7.25 7.14 -14.16
C GLU A 34 -7.45 8.65 -14.33
N VAL A 35 -6.35 9.39 -14.36
CA VAL A 35 -6.30 10.85 -14.45
C VAL A 35 -5.16 11.27 -15.38
N ASP A 36 -5.05 12.58 -15.66
CA ASP A 36 -3.88 13.12 -16.35
C ASP A 36 -2.65 13.11 -15.43
N PHE A 37 -1.83 12.07 -15.56
CA PHE A 37 -0.57 11.91 -14.81
C PHE A 37 0.55 12.85 -15.28
N SER A 38 0.32 13.74 -16.27
CA SER A 38 1.27 14.82 -16.58
C SER A 38 1.25 15.92 -15.52
N LEU A 39 0.17 16.04 -14.75
CA LEU A 39 0.10 16.89 -13.57
C LEU A 39 0.78 16.18 -12.39
N SER A 40 1.54 16.93 -11.60
CA SER A 40 2.05 16.38 -10.34
C SER A 40 0.90 16.13 -9.36
N CYS A 41 1.09 15.16 -8.46
CA CYS A 41 0.09 14.81 -7.44
C CYS A 41 -0.40 16.07 -6.70
N LYS A 42 0.52 16.96 -6.31
CA LYS A 42 0.21 18.19 -5.57
C LYS A 42 -0.52 19.25 -6.39
N GLU A 43 -0.36 19.29 -7.72
CA GLU A 43 -1.08 20.25 -8.57
C GLU A 43 -2.55 19.88 -8.66
N CYS A 44 -2.85 18.60 -8.95
CA CYS A 44 -4.22 18.10 -9.00
C CYS A 44 -4.87 18.10 -7.59
N HIS A 45 -4.18 17.57 -6.58
CA HIS A 45 -4.77 17.45 -5.23
C HIS A 45 -4.91 18.76 -4.47
N LYS A 46 -4.26 19.84 -4.91
CA LYS A 46 -4.55 21.19 -4.40
C LYS A 46 -5.99 21.60 -4.68
N GLU A 47 -6.59 21.10 -5.76
CA GLU A 47 -7.98 21.37 -6.15
C GLU A 47 -8.91 20.25 -5.73
N MET A 48 -8.52 18.98 -5.89
CA MET A 48 -9.37 17.82 -5.60
C MET A 48 -9.53 17.56 -4.10
N THR A 49 -8.47 17.76 -3.32
CA THR A 49 -8.46 17.52 -1.86
C THR A 49 -7.73 18.65 -1.14
N PRO A 50 -8.27 19.89 -1.18
CA PRO A 50 -7.56 21.08 -0.75
C PRO A 50 -7.12 21.01 0.72
N GLU A 51 -7.93 20.45 1.60
CA GLU A 51 -7.59 20.30 3.02
C GLU A 51 -6.39 19.37 3.24
N VAL A 52 -6.36 18.22 2.57
CA VAL A 52 -5.24 17.28 2.61
C VAL A 52 -3.97 17.91 2.07
N TYR A 53 -4.08 18.64 0.96
CA TYR A 53 -2.97 19.39 0.39
C TYR A 53 -2.45 20.46 1.36
N GLN A 54 -3.33 21.21 2.05
CA GLN A 54 -2.89 22.22 3.03
C GLN A 54 -2.24 21.57 4.26
N ASP A 55 -2.78 20.45 4.76
CA ASP A 55 -2.20 19.69 5.85
C ASP A 55 -0.77 19.24 5.49
N TRP A 56 -0.60 18.59 4.33
CA TRP A 56 0.72 18.20 3.85
C TRP A 56 1.63 19.42 3.69
N LYS A 57 1.17 20.47 3.00
CA LYS A 57 1.96 21.68 2.70
C LYS A 57 2.46 22.37 3.98
N SER A 58 1.65 22.37 5.03
CA SER A 58 1.99 22.97 6.32
C SER A 58 2.84 22.07 7.23
N SER A 59 2.95 20.78 6.91
CA SER A 59 3.81 19.83 7.63
C SER A 59 5.29 20.01 7.33
N LYS A 60 6.16 19.41 8.15
CA LYS A 60 7.61 19.38 7.88
C LYS A 60 7.93 18.73 6.53
N HIS A 61 7.21 17.68 6.13
CA HIS A 61 7.41 17.02 4.84
C HIS A 61 7.06 17.93 3.66
N GLY A 62 5.93 18.65 3.74
CA GLY A 62 5.55 19.61 2.70
C GLY A 62 6.48 20.82 2.63
N LEU A 63 6.93 21.35 3.76
CA LEU A 63 7.92 22.43 3.83
C LEU A 63 9.27 22.05 3.19
N MET A 64 9.66 20.78 3.34
CA MET A 64 10.86 20.21 2.70
C MET A 64 10.59 19.63 1.31
N ASN A 65 9.35 19.75 0.80
CA ASN A 65 8.89 19.28 -0.50
C ASN A 65 9.13 17.76 -0.74
N TYR A 66 8.97 16.94 0.30
CA TYR A 66 8.84 15.49 0.15
C TYR A 66 7.52 15.20 -0.57
N GLY A 67 7.61 14.63 -1.77
CA GLY A 67 6.47 14.41 -2.65
C GLY A 67 5.51 13.33 -2.14
N CYS A 68 4.23 13.44 -2.49
CA CYS A 68 3.17 12.50 -2.11
C CYS A 68 3.53 11.05 -2.45
N TYR A 69 4.16 10.85 -3.61
CA TYR A 69 4.56 9.54 -4.13
C TYR A 69 5.53 8.78 -3.23
N MET A 70 6.29 9.47 -2.37
CA MET A 70 7.23 8.82 -1.47
C MET A 70 6.52 7.92 -0.45
N CYS A 71 5.30 8.28 -0.05
CA CYS A 71 4.47 7.47 0.82
C CYS A 71 3.40 6.69 0.03
N HIS A 72 2.77 7.34 -0.96
CA HIS A 72 1.59 6.83 -1.65
C HIS A 72 1.89 6.06 -2.94
N GLY A 73 3.13 6.02 -3.43
CA GLY A 73 3.45 5.48 -4.76
C GLY A 73 3.16 6.47 -5.89
N ASP A 74 3.56 6.12 -7.12
CA ASP A 74 3.44 6.99 -8.29
C ASP A 74 1.99 7.16 -8.80
N GLY A 75 1.08 6.28 -8.37
CA GLY A 75 -0.34 6.31 -8.74
C GLY A 75 -0.67 5.58 -10.04
N GLN A 76 0.31 5.26 -10.89
CA GLN A 76 0.12 4.52 -12.15
C GLN A 76 0.40 3.03 -11.95
N GLU A 77 1.59 2.71 -11.45
CA GLU A 77 2.06 1.34 -11.21
C GLU A 77 1.86 0.94 -9.76
N GLU A 78 2.25 1.82 -8.83
CA GLU A 78 2.17 1.59 -7.39
C GLU A 78 1.28 2.64 -6.73
N PHE A 79 0.28 2.20 -5.95
CA PHE A 79 -0.57 3.11 -5.19
C PHE A 79 -0.98 2.56 -3.83
N TYR A 80 -0.82 3.40 -2.80
CA TYR A 80 -1.25 3.12 -1.44
C TYR A 80 -2.19 4.23 -0.98
N PRO A 81 -3.51 4.03 -0.96
CA PRO A 81 -4.45 5.05 -0.49
C PRO A 81 -4.19 5.41 0.99
N SER A 82 -3.79 4.42 1.79
CA SER A 82 -3.30 4.58 3.15
C SER A 82 -2.00 3.78 3.30
N PRO A 83 -0.83 4.43 3.22
CA PRO A 83 0.46 3.77 3.40
C PRO A 83 0.54 3.11 4.78
N GLY A 84 1.30 2.02 4.90
CA GLY A 84 1.55 1.41 6.20
C GLY A 84 2.74 2.04 6.93
N SER A 85 2.94 1.63 8.18
CA SER A 85 4.03 2.11 9.05
C SER A 85 5.43 1.87 8.46
N GLU A 86 5.59 0.87 7.60
CA GLU A 86 6.83 0.52 6.92
C GLU A 86 7.40 1.67 6.08
N ARG A 87 6.52 2.48 5.46
CA ARG A 87 6.93 3.65 4.67
C ARG A 87 7.52 4.76 5.56
N CYS A 88 7.13 4.82 6.84
CA CYS A 88 7.72 5.75 7.80
C CYS A 88 9.15 5.32 8.15
N VAL A 89 9.32 4.06 8.60
CA VAL A 89 10.62 3.56 9.12
C VAL A 89 11.70 3.43 8.05
N GLY A 90 11.33 3.41 6.76
CA GLY A 90 12.29 3.51 5.65
C GLY A 90 13.20 4.75 5.71
N CYS A 91 12.71 5.85 6.31
CA CYS A 91 13.51 7.05 6.62
C CYS A 91 13.62 7.32 8.13
N HIS A 92 12.66 6.85 8.91
CA HIS A 92 12.52 7.07 10.36
C HIS A 92 12.84 5.80 11.18
N SER A 93 13.88 5.06 10.81
CA SER A 93 14.23 3.80 11.48
C SER A 93 14.45 3.93 13.00
N PRO A 94 14.95 5.06 13.57
CA PRO A 94 15.03 5.18 15.03
C PRO A 94 13.67 5.30 15.73
N GLN A 95 12.59 5.50 14.98
CA GLN A 95 11.21 5.56 15.47
C GLN A 95 10.46 4.23 15.28
N GLU A 96 11.15 3.15 14.90
CA GLU A 96 10.53 1.84 14.76
C GLU A 96 9.90 1.35 16.07
N VAL A 97 8.65 0.87 15.98
CA VAL A 97 7.88 0.37 17.11
C VAL A 97 7.54 -1.09 16.88
N ASP A 98 7.80 -1.92 17.89
CA ASP A 98 7.28 -3.27 17.95
C ASP A 98 5.80 -3.23 18.35
N PHE A 99 4.92 -3.20 17.35
CA PHE A 99 3.47 -3.11 17.55
C PHE A 99 2.88 -4.29 18.32
N ALA A 100 3.60 -5.42 18.44
CA ALA A 100 3.16 -6.53 19.29
C ALA A 100 3.27 -6.21 20.80
N LYS A 101 4.02 -5.16 21.17
CA LYS A 101 4.26 -4.75 22.56
C LYS A 101 3.44 -3.53 23.01
N VAL A 102 2.66 -2.93 22.12
CA VAL A 102 1.87 -1.72 22.41
C VAL A 102 0.41 -1.90 22.01
N PRO A 103 -0.55 -1.18 22.63
CA PRO A 103 -1.97 -1.34 22.33
C PRO A 103 -2.42 -0.59 21.06
N VAL A 104 -1.51 -0.35 20.12
CA VAL A 104 -1.77 0.31 18.83
C VAL A 104 -1.22 -0.56 17.71
N GLY A 105 -1.91 -0.61 16.57
CA GLY A 105 -1.56 -1.44 15.43
C GLY A 105 -0.68 -0.73 14.40
N ASN A 106 -0.69 0.60 14.35
CA ASN A 106 0.12 1.36 13.39
C ASN A 106 0.41 2.79 13.88
N CYS A 107 1.28 3.51 13.18
CA CYS A 107 1.65 4.89 13.49
C CYS A 107 0.44 5.85 13.50
N TYR A 108 -0.55 5.61 12.63
CA TYR A 108 -1.68 6.50 12.40
C TYR A 108 -2.77 6.41 13.48
N ASP A 109 -2.75 5.38 14.32
CA ASP A 109 -3.69 5.27 15.45
C ASP A 109 -3.57 6.45 16.41
N CYS A 110 -2.39 7.08 16.46
CA CYS A 110 -2.13 8.30 17.21
C CYS A 110 -1.77 9.50 16.31
N HIS A 111 -1.06 9.28 15.19
CA HIS A 111 -0.57 10.37 14.34
C HIS A 111 -1.44 10.63 13.12
N LYS A 112 -1.69 11.89 12.82
CA LYS A 112 -2.30 12.28 11.53
C LYS A 112 -1.23 12.24 10.43
N GLY A 113 -1.42 11.43 9.37
CA GLY A 113 -0.40 11.22 8.34
C GLY A 113 0.13 12.50 7.66
N HIS A 114 -0.76 13.40 7.23
CA HIS A 114 -0.36 14.60 6.49
C HIS A 114 0.14 15.76 7.36
N THR A 115 -0.06 15.72 8.68
CA THR A 115 0.46 16.75 9.60
C THR A 115 1.54 16.23 10.53
N LEU A 116 1.63 14.90 10.69
CA LEU A 116 2.56 14.12 11.52
C LEU A 116 3.00 14.87 12.76
N LYS A 117 2.02 15.25 13.60
CA LYS A 117 2.29 15.89 14.87
C LYS A 117 2.77 14.82 15.85
N PHE A 118 4.06 14.89 16.20
CA PHE A 118 4.61 14.15 17.32
C PHE A 118 4.41 14.95 18.60
N HIS A 119 4.26 14.26 19.74
CA HIS A 119 4.35 14.89 21.05
C HIS A 119 5.74 15.51 21.17
N GLN A 120 5.80 16.84 21.26
CA GLN A 120 7.01 17.57 21.63
C GLN A 120 7.14 17.58 23.15
#